data_AF-A0A0J1G222-F1
#
_entry.id   AF-A0A0J1G222-F1
#
_cell.length_a   1.000
_cell.length_b   1.000
_cell.length_c   1.000
_cell.angle_alpha   90.00
_cell.angle_beta   90.00
_cell.angle_gamma   90.00
#
_symmetry.space_group_name_H-M   'P 1'
#
loop_
_entity.id
_entity.type
_entity.pdbx_description
1 polymer ?
#
loop_
_entity_poly.entity_id
_entity_poly.type
_entity_poly.pdbx_seq_one_letter_code
_entity_poly.pdbx_strand_id
1 'polypeptide(L)'
;MPGYNGLELISLLLERGIDCNYIILTGYNEFKYAQQAVRLGVSDYILKPIDYTLLLTTLNELKEDILYATSLHRKINDLETEKKELLLEQYYNDLVNCNLSSHGSIYYDKTILSEDAFAPQMPALPLIASHPFTIRKTT
;
A
#
# COMPACT_ATOMS: atom_id res chain seq x y z
N MET A 1 0.41 -33.75 -3.23
CA MET A 1 -0.95 -33.69 -3.80
C MET A 1 -0.89 -34.27 -5.20
N PRO A 2 -1.95 -34.93 -5.72
CA PRO A 2 -1.99 -35.26 -7.14
C PRO A 2 -2.08 -33.96 -7.95
N GLY A 3 -1.13 -33.72 -8.85
CA GLY A 3 -1.16 -32.65 -9.84
C GLY A 3 -0.25 -31.44 -9.59
N TYR A 4 0.05 -31.08 -8.34
CA TYR A 4 0.94 -29.94 -8.02
C TYR A 4 1.90 -30.25 -6.87
N ASN A 5 3.14 -29.79 -7.04
CA ASN A 5 4.11 -29.66 -5.97
C ASN A 5 3.75 -28.43 -5.10
N GLY A 6 3.95 -28.51 -3.77
CA GLY A 6 3.71 -27.39 -2.86
C GLY A 6 4.51 -26.12 -3.22
N LEU A 7 5.73 -26.28 -3.74
CA LEU A 7 6.54 -25.14 -4.20
C LEU A 7 6.02 -24.51 -5.50
N GLU A 8 5.49 -25.33 -6.42
CA GLU A 8 4.86 -24.83 -7.66
C GLU A 8 3.59 -24.05 -7.34
N LEU A 9 2.80 -24.53 -6.38
CA LEU A 9 1.63 -23.81 -5.91
C LEU A 9 1.99 -22.44 -5.34
N ILE A 10 3.03 -22.35 -4.52
CA ILE A 10 3.48 -21.07 -3.95
C ILE A 10 3.95 -20.12 -5.06
N SER A 11 4.72 -20.62 -6.04
CA SER A 11 5.13 -19.82 -7.21
C SER A 11 3.92 -19.21 -7.94
N LEU A 12 2.88 -20.02 -8.17
CA LEU A 12 1.65 -19.56 -8.83
C LEU A 12 0.85 -18.53 -8.00
N LEU A 13 0.91 -18.61 -6.67
CA LEU A 13 0.24 -17.63 -5.79
C LEU A 13 0.99 -16.30 -5.78
N LEU A 14 2.33 -16.35 -5.78
CA LEU A 14 3.20 -15.18 -5.92
C LEU A 14 3.00 -14.48 -7.26
N GLU A 15 2.94 -15.25 -8.36
CA GLU A 15 2.68 -14.72 -9.70
C GLU A 15 1.31 -14.02 -9.81
N ARG A 16 0.34 -14.42 -8.98
CA ARG A 16 -0.99 -13.79 -8.89
C ARG A 16 -1.04 -12.59 -7.95
N GLY A 17 0.09 -12.21 -7.33
CA GLY A 17 0.15 -11.10 -6.39
C GLY A 17 -0.62 -11.35 -5.10
N ILE A 18 -0.81 -12.61 -4.70
CA ILE A 18 -1.49 -12.95 -3.45
C ILE A 18 -0.50 -12.75 -2.31
N ASP A 19 -0.75 -11.71 -1.51
CA ASP A 19 0.01 -11.41 -0.30
C ASP A 19 -0.48 -12.28 0.85
N CYS A 20 0.29 -13.35 1.15
CA CYS A 20 0.05 -14.20 2.30
C CYS A 20 1.33 -14.90 2.76
N ASN A 21 1.37 -15.27 4.03
CA ASN A 21 2.46 -16.04 4.62
C ASN A 21 2.33 -17.53 4.30
N TYR A 22 3.44 -18.17 3.91
CA TYR A 22 3.47 -19.57 3.48
C TYR A 22 4.27 -20.44 4.44
N ILE A 23 3.73 -21.58 4.86
CA ILE A 23 4.48 -22.59 5.63
C ILE A 23 4.44 -23.91 4.88
N ILE A 24 5.59 -24.53 4.65
CA ILE A 24 5.69 -25.82 3.97
C ILE A 24 5.83 -26.95 5.00
N LEU A 25 4.94 -27.94 4.93
CA LEU A 25 4.99 -29.15 5.76
C LEU A 25 5.34 -30.36 4.90
N THR A 26 6.50 -30.98 5.12
CA THR A 26 7.00 -32.02 4.21
C THR A 26 7.77 -33.15 4.90
N GLY A 27 7.61 -34.38 4.40
CA GLY A 27 8.46 -35.50 4.79
C GLY A 27 9.75 -35.61 3.96
N TYR A 28 9.90 -34.76 2.94
CA TYR A 28 11.08 -34.72 2.09
C TYR A 28 12.16 -33.87 2.76
N ASN A 29 13.22 -34.52 3.23
CA ASN A 29 14.40 -33.86 3.79
C ASN A 29 15.45 -33.60 2.69
N GLU A 30 15.03 -32.98 1.59
CA GLU A 30 15.93 -32.60 0.50
C GLU A 30 16.32 -31.12 0.63
N PHE A 31 17.63 -30.88 0.81
CA PHE A 31 18.18 -29.52 0.93
C PHE A 31 17.80 -28.61 -0.25
N LYS A 32 17.73 -29.16 -1.47
CA LYS A 32 17.33 -28.41 -2.67
C LYS A 32 15.92 -27.84 -2.56
N TYR A 33 15.00 -28.57 -1.94
CA TYR A 33 13.61 -28.15 -1.72
C TYR A 33 13.53 -27.02 -0.69
N ALA A 34 14.26 -27.16 0.41
CA ALA A 34 14.36 -26.12 1.43
C ALA A 34 14.97 -24.84 0.86
N GLN A 35 16.03 -24.96 0.04
CA GLN A 35 16.62 -23.79 -0.62
C GLN A 35 15.62 -23.09 -1.56
N GLN A 36 14.83 -23.86 -2.31
CA GLN A 36 13.79 -23.29 -3.17
C GLN A 36 12.68 -22.62 -2.37
N ALA A 37 12.26 -23.21 -1.25
CA ALA A 37 11.29 -22.62 -0.33
C ALA A 37 11.76 -21.26 0.18
N VAL A 38 13.01 -21.17 0.65
CA VAL A 38 13.61 -19.91 1.13
C VAL A 38 13.66 -18.87 0.01
N ARG A 39 14.00 -19.26 -1.22
CA ARG A 39 14.02 -18.34 -2.38
C ARG A 39 12.64 -17.78 -2.72
N LEU A 40 11.57 -18.54 -2.47
CA LEU A 40 10.20 -18.10 -2.67
C LEU A 40 9.68 -17.25 -1.49
N GLY A 41 10.49 -17.04 -0.45
CA GLY A 41 10.09 -16.23 0.70
C GLY A 41 9.04 -16.90 1.59
N VAL A 42 9.05 -18.24 1.68
CA VAL A 42 8.16 -18.91 2.65
C VAL A 42 8.56 -18.51 4.07
N SER A 43 7.56 -18.40 4.93
CA SER A 43 7.72 -18.06 6.34
C SER A 43 8.41 -19.17 7.13
N ASP A 44 8.10 -20.45 6.83
CA ASP A 44 8.79 -21.58 7.46
C ASP A 44 8.74 -22.86 6.60
N TYR A 45 9.68 -23.77 6.87
CA TYR A 45 9.81 -25.09 6.27
C TYR A 45 9.95 -26.14 7.37
N ILE A 46 8.88 -26.90 7.60
CA ILE A 46 8.76 -27.85 8.72
C ILE A 46 8.80 -29.29 8.20
N LEU A 47 9.74 -30.07 8.76
CA LEU A 47 9.88 -31.50 8.46
C LEU A 47 8.88 -32.35 9.24
N LYS A 48 8.44 -33.45 8.63
CA LYS A 48 7.67 -34.50 9.31
C LYS A 48 8.63 -35.53 9.94
N PRO A 49 8.32 -36.10 11.13
CA PRO A 49 7.12 -35.87 11.94
C PRO A 49 7.11 -34.46 12.56
N ILE A 50 5.92 -33.86 12.63
CA ILE A 50 5.76 -32.48 13.07
C ILE A 50 5.98 -32.41 14.58
N ASP A 51 6.87 -31.52 15.01
CA ASP A 51 6.89 -31.06 16.39
C ASP A 51 5.81 -30.00 16.58
N TYR A 52 4.75 -30.35 17.31
CA TYR A 52 3.63 -29.46 17.58
C TYR A 52 4.03 -28.23 18.39
N THR A 53 5.05 -28.34 19.25
CA THR A 53 5.51 -27.20 20.05
C THR A 53 6.23 -26.18 19.18
N LEU A 54 7.06 -26.65 18.24
CA LEU A 54 7.71 -25.81 17.25
C LEU A 54 6.67 -25.14 16.34
N LEU A 55 5.74 -25.93 15.77
CA LEU A 55 4.69 -25.40 14.89
C LEU A 55 3.85 -24.32 15.57
N LEU A 56 3.44 -24.53 16.83
CA LEU A 56 2.67 -23.53 17.58
C LEU A 56 3.49 -22.26 17.82
N THR A 57 4.78 -22.40 18.11
CA THR A 57 5.68 -21.25 18.26
C THR A 57 5.76 -20.46 16.96
N THR A 58 6.08 -21.10 15.83
CA THR A 58 6.12 -20.47 14.51
C THR A 58 4.82 -19.76 14.16
N LEU A 59 3.66 -20.40 14.41
CA LEU A 59 2.36 -19.81 14.10
C LEU A 59 2.05 -18.60 14.98
N ASN A 60 2.44 -18.62 16.25
CA ASN A 60 2.24 -17.48 17.15
C ASN A 60 3.14 -16.30 16.73
N GLU A 61 4.41 -16.55 16.40
CA GLU A 61 5.33 -15.53 15.90
C GLU A 61 4.77 -14.88 14.63
N LEU A 62 4.36 -15.69 13.65
CA LEU A 62 3.77 -15.18 12.40
C LEU A 62 2.48 -14.39 12.63
N LYS A 63 1.66 -14.80 13.59
CA LYS A 63 0.45 -14.07 13.95
C LYS A 63 0.80 -12.70 14.51
N GLU A 64 1.76 -12.62 15.44
CA GLU A 64 2.18 -11.35 16.03
C GLU A 64 2.78 -10.42 14.97
N ASP A 65 3.58 -10.95 14.04
CA ASP A 65 4.14 -10.18 12.92
C ASP A 65 3.04 -9.58 12.03
N ILE A 66 2.02 -10.37 11.66
CA ILE A 66 0.87 -9.91 10.87
C ILE A 66 0.08 -8.81 11.62
N LEU A 67 -0.18 -9.02 12.91
CA LEU A 67 -0.91 -8.06 13.73
C LEU A 67 -0.14 -6.74 13.87
N TYR A 68 1.18 -6.84 14.07
CA TYR A 68 2.06 -5.68 14.14
C TYR A 68 2.07 -4.90 12.83
N ALA A 69 2.29 -5.55 11.69
CA ALA A 69 2.26 -4.92 10.37
C ALA A 69 0.92 -4.23 10.09
N THR A 70 -0.19 -4.89 10.42
CA THR A 70 -1.55 -4.32 10.29
C THR A 70 -1.74 -3.08 11.15
N SER A 71 -1.21 -3.08 12.38
CA SER A 71 -1.32 -1.93 13.29
C SER A 71 -0.50 -0.73 12.82
N LEU A 72 0.69 -0.97 12.26
CA LEU A 72 1.52 0.08 11.67
C LEU A 72 0.85 0.68 10.44
N HIS A 73 0.33 -0.15 9.54
CA HIS A 73 -0.34 0.30 8.34
C HIS A 73 -1.55 1.18 8.67
N ARG A 74 -2.34 0.80 9.70
CA ARG A 74 -3.42 1.64 10.22
C ARG A 74 -2.91 2.99 10.72
N LYS A 75 -1.85 3.00 11.54
CA LYS A 75 -1.30 4.22 12.11
C LYS A 75 -0.76 5.18 11.05
N ILE A 76 -0.15 4.66 9.99
CA ILE A 76 0.29 5.45 8.84
C ILE A 76 -0.92 6.09 8.16
N ASN A 77 -1.96 5.30 7.85
CA ASN A 77 -3.17 5.81 7.21
C ASN A 77 -3.86 6.88 8.07
N ASP A 78 -3.94 6.69 9.39
CA ASP A 78 -4.51 7.68 10.32
C ASP A 78 -3.72 9.01 10.26
N LEU A 79 -2.38 8.95 10.31
CA LEU A 79 -1.51 10.13 10.20
C LEU A 79 -1.63 10.83 8.84
N GLU A 80 -1.78 10.07 7.75
CA GLU A 80 -1.99 10.62 6.42
C GLU A 80 -3.33 11.36 6.32
N THR A 81 -4.38 10.83 6.94
CA THR A 81 -5.69 11.51 6.99
C THR A 81 -5.62 12.81 7.78
N GLU A 82 -5.02 12.82 8.97
CA GLU A 82 -4.87 14.02 9.80
C GLU A 82 -4.04 15.09 9.07
N LYS A 83 -2.91 14.71 8.45
CA LYS A 83 -2.09 15.63 7.67
C LYS A 83 -2.88 16.28 6.52
N LYS A 84 -3.72 15.51 5.84
CA LYS A 84 -4.54 16.00 4.72
C LYS A 84 -5.54 17.05 5.19
N GLU A 85 -6.16 16.88 6.36
CA GLU A 85 -7.08 17.85 6.95
C GLU A 85 -6.37 19.16 7.28
N LEU A 86 -5.18 19.09 7.91
CA LEU A 86 -4.39 20.27 8.23
C LEU A 86 -3.93 21.05 6.99
N LEU A 87 -3.55 20.34 5.92
CA LEU A 87 -3.18 20.99 4.64
C LEU A 87 -4.36 21.71 4.00
N LEU A 88 -5.57 21.15 4.14
CA LEU A 88 -6.81 21.78 3.66
C LEU A 88 -7.10 23.06 4.43
N GLU A 89 -6.97 23.05 5.76
CA GLU A 89 -7.14 24.25 6.58
C GLU A 89 -6.11 25.33 6.25
N GLN A 90 -4.84 24.97 6.07
CA GLN A 90 -3.79 25.90 5.64
C GLN A 90 -4.13 26.53 4.29
N TYR A 91 -4.55 25.70 3.32
CA TYR A 91 -4.95 26.18 2.01
C TYR A 91 -6.11 27.18 2.06
N TYR A 92 -7.17 26.88 2.85
CA TYR A 92 -8.28 27.82 3.03
C TYR A 92 -7.84 29.13 3.69
N ASN A 93 -6.97 29.06 4.71
CA ASN A 93 -6.45 30.24 5.36
C ASN A 93 -5.61 31.10 4.41
N ASP A 94 -4.81 30.50 3.54
CA ASP A 94 -4.03 31.21 2.53
C ASP A 94 -4.94 31.89 1.50
N LEU A 95 -6.02 31.22 1.08
CA LEU A 95 -7.04 31.80 0.20
C LEU A 95 -7.73 33.01 0.83
N VAL A 96 -8.17 32.90 2.09
CA VAL A 96 -8.88 33.98 2.80
C VAL A 96 -7.98 35.18 3.06
N ASN A 97 -6.70 34.94 3.38
CA ASN A 97 -5.73 35.99 3.66
C ASN A 97 -5.13 36.62 2.40
N CYS A 98 -5.56 36.21 1.19
CA CYS A 98 -4.99 36.65 -0.09
C CYS A 98 -3.46 36.55 -0.16
N ASN A 99 -2.86 35.65 0.63
CA ASN A 99 -1.43 35.41 0.70
C ASN A 99 -1.07 34.29 -0.27
N LEU A 100 -1.35 34.47 -1.56
CA LEU A 100 -0.90 33.55 -2.61
C LEU A 100 0.61 33.74 -2.87
N SER A 101 1.42 33.36 -1.89
CA SER A 101 2.88 33.32 -2.01
C SER A 101 3.31 32.02 -2.69
N SER A 102 3.25 31.99 -4.02
CA SER A 102 4.07 31.17 -4.94
C SER A 102 4.32 29.66 -4.70
N HIS A 103 3.60 28.94 -3.82
CA HIS A 103 3.85 27.51 -3.59
C HIS A 103 2.99 26.54 -4.44
N GLY A 104 2.23 27.05 -5.41
CA GLY A 104 1.27 26.29 -6.23
C GLY A 104 1.85 25.39 -7.33
N SER A 105 3.12 24.97 -7.27
CA SER A 105 3.70 24.04 -8.27
C SER A 105 3.87 22.61 -7.77
N ILE A 106 3.25 22.23 -6.65
CA ILE A 106 3.25 20.85 -6.17
C ILE A 106 1.81 20.36 -6.20
N TYR A 107 1.59 19.15 -6.72
CA TYR A 107 0.31 18.43 -6.88
C TYR A 107 -0.43 18.64 -8.20
N TYR A 108 0.20 18.21 -9.28
CA TYR A 108 -0.25 16.99 -9.98
C TYR A 108 1.00 16.19 -10.38
N ASP A 109 1.50 15.35 -9.47
CA ASP A 109 2.41 14.28 -9.88
C ASP A 109 1.57 13.21 -10.60
N LYS A 110 1.85 13.01 -11.89
CA LYS A 110 1.12 12.16 -12.83
C LYS A 110 1.28 10.66 -12.56
N THR A 111 1.91 10.27 -11.46
CA THR A 111 2.33 8.88 -11.21
C THR A 111 1.30 8.06 -10.40
N ILE A 112 0.23 8.69 -9.89
CA ILE A 112 -0.89 7.99 -9.22
C ILE A 112 -2.19 8.19 -10.02
N LEU A 113 -2.24 7.61 -11.20
CA LEU A 113 -3.48 7.31 -11.91
C LEU A 113 -3.46 5.83 -12.26
N SER A 114 -3.76 5.00 -11.25
CA SER A 114 -4.47 3.75 -11.55
C SER A 114 -5.93 4.13 -11.76
N GLU A 115 -6.54 3.59 -12.81
CA GLU A 115 -7.69 4.15 -13.52
C GLU A 115 -9.02 4.16 -12.75
N ASP A 116 -9.09 3.70 -11.50
CA ASP A 116 -10.37 3.51 -10.80
C ASP A 116 -10.33 3.95 -9.33
N ALA A 117 -10.25 5.25 -9.05
CA ALA A 117 -10.66 5.76 -7.72
C ALA A 117 -10.92 7.27 -7.70
N PHE A 118 -12.21 7.60 -7.64
CA PHE A 118 -12.74 8.78 -6.94
C PHE A 118 -12.28 10.16 -7.46
N ALA A 119 -13.01 10.68 -8.45
CA ALA A 119 -13.08 12.13 -8.65
C ALA A 119 -13.65 12.76 -7.36
N PRO A 120 -12.87 13.54 -6.58
CA PRO A 120 -13.50 14.39 -5.58
C PRO A 120 -14.35 15.38 -6.37
N GLN A 121 -15.66 15.40 -6.10
CA GLN A 121 -16.53 16.47 -6.57
C GLN A 121 -15.94 17.78 -6.05
N MET A 122 -15.19 18.49 -6.89
CA MET A 122 -14.70 19.83 -6.56
C MET A 122 -15.93 20.70 -6.30
N PRO A 123 -16.05 21.37 -5.15
CA PRO A 123 -16.93 22.53 -5.09
C PRO A 123 -16.39 23.52 -6.11
N ALA A 124 -17.23 23.93 -7.07
CA ALA A 124 -16.90 24.95 -8.04
C ALA A 124 -16.39 26.19 -7.29
N LEU A 125 -15.09 26.48 -7.38
CA LEU A 125 -14.53 27.72 -6.83
C LEU A 125 -15.25 28.89 -7.50
N PRO A 126 -15.69 29.92 -6.74
CA PRO A 126 -16.09 31.17 -7.35
C PRO A 126 -14.84 31.76 -7.99
N LEU A 127 -14.88 31.87 -9.32
CA LEU A 127 -13.96 32.70 -10.08
C LEU A 127 -14.09 34.13 -9.49
N ILE A 128 -13.16 34.52 -8.60
CA ILE A 128 -13.05 35.92 -8.19
C ILE A 128 -12.46 36.65 -9.40
N ALA A 129 -13.32 37.03 -10.33
CA ALA A 129 -13.03 37.96 -11.39
C ALA A 129 -12.95 39.37 -10.79
N SER A 130 -11.89 39.63 -10.02
CA SER A 130 -11.48 40.99 -9.72
C SER A 130 -10.45 41.41 -10.77
N HIS A 131 -10.92 42.14 -11.79
CA HIS A 131 -10.30 43.27 -12.52
C HIS A 131 -10.75 43.33 -14.00
N PRO A 132 -11.13 44.49 -14.53
CA PRO A 132 -11.70 44.63 -15.87
C PRO A 132 -10.61 44.56 -16.94
N PHE A 133 -10.59 43.47 -17.70
CA PHE A 133 -9.71 43.34 -18.86
C PHE A 133 -10.28 44.19 -20.01
N THR A 134 -9.68 45.35 -20.27
CA THR A 134 -10.04 46.22 -21.40
C THR A 134 -9.52 45.60 -22.70
N ILE A 135 -10.42 45.12 -23.56
CA ILE A 135 -10.10 44.65 -24.91
C ILE A 135 -9.90 45.87 -25.82
N ARG A 136 -8.65 46.15 -26.22
CA ARG A 136 -8.38 47.01 -27.37
C ARG A 136 -8.71 46.23 -28.64
N LYS A 137 -9.69 46.69 -29.41
CA LYS A 137 -9.83 46.34 -30.83
C LYS A 137 -8.72 47.05 -31.59
N THR A 138 -7.81 46.29 -32.19
CA THR A 138 -7.01 46.78 -33.32
C THR A 138 -7.70 46.38 -34.61
N THR A 139 -7.82 47.40 -35.46
CA THR A 139 -8.43 47.49 -36.78
C THR A 139 -7.90 46.49 -37.79
#